data_AF-A0A8T5E4I0-F1
#
_entry.id   AF-A0A8T5E4I0-F1
#
_cell.length_a   1.000
_cell.length_b   1.000
_cell.length_c   1.000
_cell.angle_alpha   90.00
_cell.angle_beta   90.00
_cell.angle_gamma   90.00
#
_symmetry.space_group_name_H-M   'P 1'
#
loop_
_entity.id
_entity.type
_entity.pdbx_description
1 polymer ?
#
loop_
_entity_poly.entity_id
_entity_poly.type
_entity_poly.pdbx_seq_one_letter_code
_entity_poly.pdbx_strand_id
1 'polypeptide(L)'
;MMPDKCSVTEEGKQCVNPPEFIVSIVDGKDEYMFGLTCQKHRSIVSGKIGILQNEGKIQNGKISFTPVKTIGTDCVHGDSDDFVQIDMKKF
;
A
#
# COMPACT_ATOMS: atom_id res chain seq x y z
N MET A 1 -10.59 0.71 -1.90
CA MET A 1 -9.96 1.00 -3.20
C MET A 1 -8.63 1.69 -2.97
N MET A 2 -7.59 1.33 -3.74
CA MET A 2 -6.29 2.01 -3.68
C MET A 2 -6.31 3.25 -4.57
N PRO A 3 -5.59 4.34 -4.23
CA PRO A 3 -5.53 5.53 -5.08
C PRO A 3 -4.93 5.23 -6.46
N ASP A 4 -5.45 5.90 -7.49
CA ASP A 4 -4.94 5.79 -8.86
C ASP A 4 -3.59 6.47 -9.06
N LYS A 5 -3.16 7.30 -8.10
CA LYS A 5 -1.97 8.15 -8.18
C LYS A 5 -1.11 8.03 -6.93
N CYS A 6 0.20 8.00 -7.16
CA CYS A 6 1.23 8.11 -6.13
C CYS A 6 1.06 9.39 -5.30
N SER A 7 1.38 9.32 -4.00
CA SER A 7 1.21 10.42 -3.05
C SER A 7 2.27 11.54 -3.16
N VAL A 8 3.19 11.44 -4.12
CA VAL A 8 4.32 12.37 -4.24
C VAL A 8 3.98 13.54 -5.18
N THR A 9 4.30 14.74 -4.71
CA THR A 9 4.30 15.99 -5.50
C THR A 9 5.73 16.41 -5.78
N GLU A 10 6.03 16.66 -7.06
CA GLU A 10 7.33 17.14 -7.55
C GLU A 10 7.09 18.43 -8.36
N GLU A 11 7.84 19.50 -8.06
CA GLU A 11 7.68 20.82 -8.70
C GLU A 11 6.23 21.36 -8.69
N GLY A 12 5.49 21.09 -7.62
CA GLY A 12 4.08 21.49 -7.49
C GLY A 12 3.09 20.66 -8.30
N LYS A 13 3.55 19.66 -9.06
CA LYS A 13 2.71 18.74 -9.82
C LYS A 13 2.59 17.40 -9.12
N GLN A 14 1.36 16.93 -8.99
CA GLN A 14 1.10 15.60 -8.44
C GLN A 14 1.58 14.53 -9.43
N CYS A 15 2.24 13.49 -8.92
CA CYS A 15 2.58 12.31 -9.71
C CYS A 15 1.32 11.68 -10.32
N VAL A 16 1.39 11.33 -11.61
CA VAL A 16 0.29 10.66 -12.33
C VAL A 16 0.43 9.15 -12.39
N ASN A 17 1.57 8.60 -11.92
CA ASN A 17 1.79 7.16 -11.94
C ASN A 17 1.01 6.50 -10.80
N PRO A 18 0.44 5.30 -11.03
CA PRO A 18 -0.15 4.51 -9.97
C PRO A 18 0.91 4.11 -8.93
N PRO A 19 0.51 3.91 -7.67
CA PRO A 19 1.43 3.43 -6.65
C PRO A 19 1.73 1.94 -6.86
N GLU A 20 3.00 1.59 -6.67
CA GLU A 20 3.52 0.23 -6.82
C GLU A 20 4.01 -0.33 -5.48
N PHE A 21 4.27 0.54 -4.50
CA PHE A 21 4.79 0.16 -3.20
C PHE A 21 4.02 0.85 -2.07
N ILE A 22 3.75 0.07 -1.02
CA ILE A 22 3.43 0.57 0.31
C ILE A 22 4.75 0.86 1.01
N VAL A 23 4.84 2.04 1.60
CA VAL A 23 5.99 2.49 2.40
C VAL A 23 5.58 2.52 3.86
N SER A 24 6.35 1.88 4.72
CA SER A 24 6.16 1.93 6.17
C SER A 24 7.47 2.13 6.91
N ILE A 25 7.38 2.57 8.16
CA ILE A 25 8.52 2.64 9.08
C ILE A 25 8.34 1.54 10.11
N VAL A 26 9.29 0.60 10.10
CA VAL A 26 9.29 -0.54 11.02
C VAL A 26 10.23 -0.23 12.19
N ASP A 27 9.72 -0.28 13.40
CA ASP A 27 10.51 -0.19 14.63
C ASP A 27 10.17 -1.37 15.56
N GLY A 28 11.13 -2.27 15.74
CA GLY A 28 10.90 -3.52 16.45
C GLY A 28 9.83 -4.40 15.82
N LYS A 29 8.70 -4.57 16.51
CA LYS A 29 7.53 -5.36 16.06
C LYS A 29 6.39 -4.49 15.52
N ASP A 30 6.53 -3.18 15.62
CA ASP A 30 5.48 -2.25 15.28
C ASP A 30 5.78 -1.63 13.92
N GLU A 31 4.73 -1.42 13.13
CA GLU A 31 4.79 -0.68 11.87
C GLU A 31 4.02 0.61 12.01
N TYR A 32 4.65 1.70 11.59
CA TYR A 32 4.12 3.04 11.73
C TYR A 32 4.27 3.81 10.43
N MET A 33 3.28 4.66 10.18
CA MET A 33 3.08 5.37 8.92
C MET A 33 2.90 4.43 7.73
N PHE A 34 1.90 4.71 6.91
CA PHE A 34 1.73 4.04 5.63
C PHE A 34 1.65 5.11 4.54
N GLY A 35 2.50 4.97 3.53
CA GLY A 35 2.53 5.82 2.35
C GLY A 35 2.46 4.97 1.10
N LEU A 36 2.12 5.60 -0.02
CA LEU A 36 2.07 4.95 -1.32
C LEU A 36 3.00 5.66 -2.29
N THR A 37 3.88 4.90 -2.95
CA THR A 37 4.81 5.44 -3.94
C THR A 37 4.86 4.58 -5.20
N CYS A 38 5.14 5.22 -6.34
CA CYS A 38 5.55 4.53 -7.56
C CYS A 38 7.07 4.24 -7.53
N GLN A 39 7.54 3.39 -8.43
CA GLN A 39 8.94 3.02 -8.56
C GLN A 39 9.85 4.24 -8.77
N LYS A 40 9.42 5.21 -9.59
CA LYS A 40 10.19 6.42 -9.88
C LYS A 40 10.48 7.27 -8.63
N HIS A 41 9.52 7.36 -7.71
CA HIS A 41 9.64 8.21 -6.53
C HIS A 41 10.14 7.47 -5.28
N ARG A 42 10.47 6.18 -5.39
CA ARG A 42 10.95 5.36 -4.26
C ARG A 42 12.15 5.99 -3.55
N SER A 43 13.16 6.42 -4.29
CA SER A 43 14.38 7.03 -3.72
C SER A 43 14.11 8.38 -3.06
N ILE A 44 13.24 9.20 -3.67
CA ILE A 44 12.87 10.52 -3.13
C ILE A 44 12.12 10.37 -1.82
N VAL A 45 11.16 9.44 -1.75
CA VAL A 45 10.41 9.13 -0.53
C VAL A 45 11.35 8.61 0.56
N SER A 46 12.27 7.69 0.23
CA SER A 46 13.25 7.18 1.19
C SER A 46 14.13 8.30 1.76
N GLY A 47 14.59 9.23 0.92
CA GLY A 47 15.39 10.38 1.36
C GLY A 47 14.60 11.32 2.27
N LYS A 48 13.37 11.68 1.90
CA LYS A 48 12.50 12.55 2.70
C LYS A 48 12.19 11.94 4.07
N ILE A 49 11.85 10.64 4.13
CA ILE A 49 11.61 9.94 5.39
C ILE A 49 12.89 9.95 6.24
N GLY A 50 14.06 9.67 5.66
CA GLY A 50 15.33 9.74 6.40
C GLY A 50 15.62 11.11 7.00
N ILE A 51 15.34 12.21 6.27
CA ILE A 51 15.47 13.57 6.80
C ILE A 51 14.52 13.79 7.99
N LEU A 52 13.24 13.39 7.84
CA LEU A 52 12.25 13.55 8.90
C LEU A 52 12.58 12.75 10.16
N GLN A 53 13.18 11.56 10.01
CA GLN A 53 13.67 10.75 11.13
C GLN A 53 14.84 11.44 11.84
N ASN A 54 15.80 11.98 11.08
CA ASN A 54 16.93 12.71 11.64
C ASN A 54 16.52 14.01 12.35
N GLU A 55 15.48 14.68 11.84
CA GLU A 55 14.89 15.86 12.48
C GLU A 55 13.99 15.52 13.69
N GLY A 56 13.78 14.23 13.98
CA GLY A 56 12.92 13.78 15.07
C GLY A 56 11.43 14.07 14.87
N LYS A 57 11.01 14.38 13.65
CA LYS A 57 9.60 14.68 13.31
C LYS A 57 8.75 13.41 13.19
N ILE A 58 9.40 12.29 12.87
CA ILE A 58 8.78 10.97 12.78
C ILE A 58 9.70 9.97 13.50
N GLN A 59 9.15 8.83 13.89
CA GLN A 59 9.89 7.81 14.61
C GLN A 59 11.12 7.32 13.86
N ASN A 60 12.18 7.02 14.61
CA ASN A 60 13.37 6.41 14.04
C ASN A 60 13.13 4.91 13.86
N GLY A 61 13.34 4.39 12.66
CA GLY A 61 13.03 3.01 12.32
C GLY A 61 13.41 2.70 10.88
N LYS A 62 13.36 1.42 10.51
CA LYS A 62 13.74 0.98 9.17
C LYS A 62 12.63 1.28 8.17
N ILE A 63 12.96 1.98 7.09
CA ILE A 63 12.04 2.20 5.97
C ILE A 63 11.84 0.88 5.22
N SER A 64 10.61 0.41 5.14
CA SER A 64 10.20 -0.78 4.40
C SER A 64 9.41 -0.40 3.16
N PHE A 65 9.63 -1.13 2.07
CA PHE A 65 8.92 -0.97 0.82
C PHE A 65 8.34 -2.33 0.42
N THR A 66 7.02 -2.46 0.49
CA THR A 66 6.29 -3.68 0.15
C THR A 66 5.56 -3.49 -1.17
N PRO A 67 5.76 -4.34 -2.18
CA PRO A 67 5.02 -4.26 -3.43
C PRO A 67 3.52 -4.39 -3.17
N VAL A 68 2.74 -3.52 -3.80
CA VAL A 68 1.29 -3.65 -3.77
C VAL A 68 0.89 -4.92 -4.50
N LYS A 69 0.02 -5.71 -3.87
CA LYS A 69 -0.70 -6.80 -4.51
C LYS A 69 -2.17 -6.45 -4.61
N THR A 70 -2.69 -6.37 -5.82
CA THR A 70 -4.12 -6.17 -6.04
C THR A 70 -4.83 -7.49 -5.77
N ILE A 71 -5.71 -7.50 -4.78
CA ILE A 71 -6.58 -8.65 -4.50
C ILE A 71 -7.99 -8.24 -4.92
N GLY A 72 -8.52 -8.92 -5.92
CA GLY A 72 -9.95 -8.86 -6.24
C GLY A 72 -10.66 -9.84 -5.32
N THR A 73 -11.56 -9.35 -4.48
CA THR A 73 -12.47 -10.19 -3.71
C THR A 73 -13.88 -9.90 -4.19
N ASP A 74 -14.63 -10.95 -4.53
CA ASP A 74 -16.06 -10.80 -4.75
C ASP A 74 -16.74 -10.51 -3.40
N CYS A 75 -17.66 -9.55 -3.39
CA CYS A 75 -18.45 -9.25 -2.21
C CYS A 75 -19.53 -10.32 -2.06
N VAL A 76 -19.34 -11.22 -1.09
CA VAL A 76 -20.33 -12.24 -0.73
C VAL A 76 -21.23 -11.63 0.35
N HIS A 77 -22.52 -11.51 0.07
CA HIS A 77 -23.52 -10.97 0.99
C HIS A 77 -23.99 -12.01 2.03
N GLY A 78 -23.79 -13.30 1.75
CA GLY A 78 -24.17 -14.41 2.62
C GLY A 78 -25.66 -14.74 2.60
N ASP A 79 -26.38 -14.27 1.57
CA ASP A 79 -27.79 -14.58 1.36
C ASP A 79 -27.97 -15.72 0.33
N SER A 80 -29.24 -16.03 0.02
CA SER A 80 -29.56 -17.17 -0.84
C SER A 80 -29.01 -17.06 -2.26
N ASP A 81 -28.75 -15.85 -2.76
CA ASP A 81 -28.21 -15.61 -4.09
C ASP A 81 -26.70 -15.94 -4.16
N ASP A 82 -26.01 -16.06 -3.03
CA ASP A 82 -24.59 -16.43 -2.95
C ASP A 82 -24.34 -17.95 -2.82
N PHE A 83 -25.38 -18.77 -2.64
CA PHE A 83 -25.20 -20.22 -2.54
C PHE A 83 -24.86 -20.84 -3.91
N VAL A 84 -23.71 -21.49 -3.99
CA VAL A 84 -23.34 -22.30 -5.16
C VAL A 84 -23.95 -23.70 -5.01
N GLN A 85 -24.83 -24.07 -5.94
CA GLN A 85 -25.40 -25.42 -5.99
C GLN A 85 -24.32 -26.41 -6.45
N ILE A 86 -23.84 -27.26 -5.54
CA ILE A 86 -22.91 -28.34 -5.88
C ILE A 86 -23.72 -29.54 -6.36
N ASP A 87 -23.75 -29.77 -7.67
CA ASP A 87 -24.31 -31.00 -8.24
C ASP A 87 -23.44 -32.20 -7.86
N MET A 88 -23.85 -32.92 -6.82
CA MET A 88 -23.33 -34.25 -6.55
C MET A 88 -23.86 -35.21 -7.61
N LYS A 89 -23.15 -35.33 -8.74
CA LYS A 89 -23.31 -36.48 -9.63
C LYS A 89 -23.00 -37.74 -8.83
N LYS A 90 -24.06 -38.44 -8.45
CA LYS A 90 -24.04 -39.71 -7.71
C LYS A 90 -23.12 -40.70 -8.43
N PHE A 91 -22.12 -41.20 -7.70
CA PHE A 91 -21.42 -42.43 -8.04
C PHE A 91 -22.38 -43.62 -7.98
#